data_AF-A0A661B2B7-F1
#
_entry.id   AF-A0A661B2B7-F1
#
_cell.length_a   1.000
_cell.length_b   1.000
_cell.length_c   1.000
_cell.angle_alpha   90.00
_cell.angle_beta   90.00
_cell.angle_gamma   90.00
#
_symmetry.space_group_name_H-M   'P 1'
#
loop_
_entity.id
_entity.type
_entity.pdbx_description
1 polymer ?
#
loop_
_entity_poly.entity_id
_entity_poly.type
_entity_poly.pdbx_seq_one_letter_code
_entity_poly.pdbx_strand_id
1 'polypeptide(L)'
;MDEKAKHEKQLEDEIEDLRNQLEDFQQEKERVRAIVGKCGGVPTFNTRTFNIIFFILVIASLAVSLIARGTLRLAMSELAIAAISFKLIFLMHNQSRVNHFQLWIMTSIEWRLNEMMTEIRNIKTPTPTEAGN
;
A
#
# COMPACT_ATOMS: atom_id res chain seq x y z
N MET A 1 21.59 50.59 -11.46
CA MET A 1 21.54 49.77 -10.22
C MET A 1 20.14 49.21 -9.98
N ASP A 2 19.07 49.87 -10.45
CA ASP A 2 17.67 49.45 -10.21
C ASP A 2 17.24 48.16 -10.93
N GLU A 3 17.80 47.83 -12.10
CA GLU A 3 17.39 46.66 -12.88
C GLU A 3 17.84 45.33 -12.24
N LYS A 4 19.03 45.31 -11.63
CA LYS A 4 19.50 44.14 -10.86
C LYS A 4 18.66 43.90 -9.62
N ALA A 5 18.36 44.96 -8.87
CA ALA A 5 17.52 44.86 -7.67
C ALA A 5 16.07 44.39 -7.98
N LYS A 6 15.57 44.71 -9.18
CA LYS A 6 14.27 44.24 -9.65
C LYS A 6 14.29 42.76 -10.06
N HIS A 7 15.35 42.31 -10.71
CA HIS A 7 15.53 40.90 -11.09
C HIS A 7 15.76 39.99 -9.88
N GLU A 8 16.50 40.49 -8.88
CA GLU A 8 16.74 39.77 -7.62
C GLU A 8 15.44 39.56 -6.83
N LYS A 9 14.58 40.60 -6.77
CA LYS A 9 13.22 40.48 -6.20
C LYS A 9 12.32 39.50 -6.95
N GLN A 10 12.35 39.51 -8.30
CA GLN A 10 11.57 38.54 -9.08
C GLN A 10 12.04 37.10 -8.83
N LEU A 11 13.35 36.90 -8.69
CA LEU A 11 13.91 35.58 -8.38
C LEU A 11 13.55 35.13 -6.97
N GLU A 12 13.56 36.04 -5.98
CA GLU A 12 13.11 35.75 -4.62
C GLU A 12 11.62 35.38 -4.59
N ASP A 13 10.76 36.12 -5.30
CA ASP A 13 9.32 35.83 -5.39
C ASP A 13 9.06 34.46 -6.07
N GLU A 14 9.78 34.13 -7.15
CA GLU A 14 9.68 32.80 -7.78
C GLU A 14 10.15 31.67 -6.85
N ILE A 15 11.25 31.88 -6.12
CA ILE A 15 11.76 30.88 -5.17
C ILE A 15 10.76 30.65 -4.03
N GLU A 16 10.14 31.70 -3.50
CA GLU A 16 9.12 31.60 -2.47
C GLU A 16 7.87 30.86 -2.98
N ASP A 17 7.45 31.13 -4.22
CA ASP A 17 6.29 30.47 -4.83
C ASP A 17 6.57 28.97 -5.10
N LEU A 18 7.75 28.63 -5.61
CA LEU A 18 8.18 27.23 -5.75
C LEU A 18 8.22 26.51 -4.39
N ARG A 19 8.64 27.21 -3.34
CA ARG A 19 8.75 26.65 -2.00
C ARG A 19 7.38 26.39 -1.38
N ASN A 20 6.42 27.29 -1.57
CA ASN A 20 5.02 27.10 -1.16
C ASN A 20 4.39 25.92 -1.90
N GLN A 21 4.58 25.83 -3.22
CA GLN A 21 4.08 24.70 -4.01
C GLN A 21 4.66 23.37 -3.51
N LEU A 22 5.96 23.33 -3.19
CA LEU A 22 6.60 22.14 -2.64
C LEU A 22 6.00 21.72 -1.29
N GLU A 23 5.68 22.67 -0.44
CA GLU A 23 5.09 22.44 0.88
C GLU A 23 3.67 21.86 0.77
N ASP A 24 2.86 22.40 -0.14
CA ASP A 24 1.53 21.86 -0.47
C ASP A 24 1.62 20.43 -1.03
N PHE A 25 2.59 20.15 -1.90
CA PHE A 25 2.84 18.80 -2.41
C PHE A 25 3.24 17.81 -1.31
N GLN A 26 4.07 18.22 -0.35
CA GLN A 26 4.41 17.35 0.79
C GLN A 26 3.16 17.04 1.62
N GLN A 27 2.31 18.03 1.86
CA GLN A 27 1.09 17.89 2.65
C GLN A 27 0.07 16.96 1.99
N GLU A 28 -0.13 17.08 0.67
CA GLU A 28 -0.97 16.16 -0.10
C GLU A 28 -0.40 14.74 -0.09
N LYS A 29 0.91 14.60 -0.28
CA LYS A 29 1.58 13.30 -0.26
C LYS A 29 1.43 12.61 1.09
N GLU A 30 1.47 13.37 2.19
CA GLU A 30 1.29 12.84 3.54
C GLU A 30 -0.17 12.43 3.81
N ARG A 31 -1.16 13.19 3.31
CA ARG A 31 -2.57 12.78 3.32
C ARG A 31 -2.80 11.49 2.53
N VAL A 32 -2.26 11.40 1.32
CA VAL A 32 -2.36 10.20 0.49
C VAL A 32 -1.72 9.01 1.20
N ARG A 33 -0.55 9.18 1.82
CA ARG A 33 0.11 8.15 2.64
C ARG A 33 -0.75 7.74 3.84
N ALA A 34 -1.41 8.67 4.52
CA ALA A 34 -2.27 8.36 5.66
C ALA A 34 -3.53 7.58 5.25
N ILE A 35 -4.13 7.93 4.11
CA ILE A 35 -5.28 7.23 3.53
C ILE A 35 -4.87 5.81 3.10
N VAL A 36 -3.74 5.69 2.39
CA VAL A 36 -3.13 4.41 2.01
C VAL A 36 -2.78 3.57 3.24
N GLY A 37 -2.25 4.18 4.30
CA GLY A 37 -1.95 3.51 5.56
C GLY A 37 -3.19 3.04 6.34
N LYS A 38 -4.30 3.78 6.24
CA LYS A 38 -5.60 3.37 6.78
C LYS A 38 -6.24 2.23 5.98
N CYS A 39 -6.09 2.21 4.66
CA CYS A 39 -6.59 1.14 3.79
C CYS A 39 -5.75 -0.13 3.84
N GLY A 40 -4.42 0.01 3.93
CA GLY A 40 -3.47 -1.10 4.03
C GLY A 40 -3.42 -1.75 5.41
N GLY A 41 -4.08 -1.15 6.41
CA GLY A 41 -4.06 -1.63 7.79
C GLY A 41 -2.63 -1.65 8.32
N VAL A 42 -2.18 -0.55 8.93
CA VAL A 42 -0.97 -0.60 9.78
C VAL A 42 -1.08 -1.84 10.67
N PRO A 43 -0.15 -2.81 10.60
CA PRO A 43 -0.17 -3.95 11.49
C PRO A 43 0.01 -3.38 12.90
N THR A 44 -1.10 -3.17 13.60
CA THR A 44 -1.09 -2.70 14.97
C THR A 44 -0.21 -3.66 15.75
N PHE A 45 0.68 -3.16 16.61
CA PHE A 45 1.58 -4.02 17.40
C PHE A 45 0.85 -5.20 18.09
N ASN A 46 -0.43 -5.02 18.41
CA ASN A 46 -1.34 -6.05 18.93
C ASN A 46 -1.50 -7.28 18.02
N THR A 47 -1.50 -7.16 16.69
CA THR A 47 -1.60 -8.32 15.78
C THR A 47 -0.32 -9.15 15.80
N ARG A 48 0.85 -8.49 15.90
CA ARG A 48 2.14 -9.18 16.05
C ARG A 48 2.21 -9.95 17.37
N THR A 49 1.77 -9.34 18.47
CA THR A 49 1.68 -9.99 19.78
C THR A 49 0.70 -11.17 19.77
N PHE A 50 -0.49 -11.00 19.17
CA PHE A 50 -1.48 -12.07 19.04
C PHE A 50 -0.99 -13.24 18.16
N ASN A 51 -0.17 -12.95 17.15
CA ASN A 51 0.43 -13.99 16.32
C ASN A 51 1.49 -14.81 17.08
N ILE A 52 2.34 -14.12 17.87
CA ILE A 52 3.35 -14.77 18.72
C ILE A 52 2.69 -15.64 19.79
N ILE A 53 1.66 -15.13 20.48
CA ILE A 53 0.90 -15.88 21.48
C ILE A 53 0.27 -17.13 20.85
N PHE A 54 -0.32 -17.00 19.66
CA PHE A 54 -0.92 -18.13 18.96
C PHE A 54 0.11 -19.19 18.55
N PHE A 55 1.29 -18.76 18.10
CA PHE A 55 2.39 -19.67 17.78
C PHE A 55 2.86 -20.44 19.03
N ILE A 56 3.03 -19.76 20.15
CA ILE A 56 3.38 -20.40 21.43
C ILE A 56 2.30 -21.38 21.87
N LEU A 57 1.02 -21.02 21.72
CA LEU A 57 -0.12 -21.89 22.07
C LEU A 57 -0.16 -23.16 21.22
N VAL A 58 0.11 -23.05 19.91
CA VAL A 58 0.20 -24.20 19.01
C VAL A 58 1.36 -25.13 19.40
N ILE A 59 2.54 -24.58 19.66
CA ILE A 59 3.70 -25.38 20.11
C ILE A 59 3.43 -26.05 21.46
N ALA A 60 2.83 -25.32 22.40
CA ALA A 60 2.46 -25.88 23.71
C ALA A 60 1.43 -27.01 23.57
N SER A 61 0.42 -26.84 22.72
CA SER A 61 -0.58 -27.87 22.42
C SER A 61 0.04 -29.13 21.82
N LEU A 62 0.99 -28.98 20.88
CA LEU A 62 1.76 -30.08 20.31
C LEU A 62 2.65 -30.78 21.35
N ALA A 63 3.31 -30.02 22.22
CA ALA A 63 4.15 -30.56 23.29
C ALA A 63 3.33 -31.36 24.32
N VAL A 64 2.17 -30.83 24.72
CA VAL A 64 1.23 -31.54 25.62
C VAL A 64 0.68 -32.80 24.95
N SER A 65 0.39 -32.74 23.65
CA SER A 65 -0.06 -33.90 22.86
C SER A 65 1.02 -34.99 22.76
N LEU A 66 2.31 -34.64 22.75
CA LEU A 66 3.41 -35.63 22.78
C LEU A 66 3.53 -36.35 24.14
N ILE A 67 3.16 -35.70 25.24
CA ILE A 67 3.24 -36.26 26.59
C ILE A 67 1.96 -37.06 26.94
N ALA A 68 0.81 -36.66 26.38
CA ALA A 68 -0.46 -37.34 26.59
C ALA A 68 -0.51 -38.72 25.89
N ARG A 69 -0.80 -39.80 26.65
CA ARG A 69 -0.98 -41.15 26.10
C ARG A 69 -2.47 -41.47 25.87
N GLY A 70 -2.79 -42.12 24.75
CA GLY A 70 -4.14 -42.66 24.46
C GLY A 70 -4.94 -41.86 23.42
N THR A 71 -6.26 -42.06 23.38
CA THR A 71 -7.21 -41.46 22.41
C THR A 71 -7.29 -39.93 22.50
N LEU A 72 -7.01 -39.36 23.67
CA LEU A 72 -6.92 -37.91 23.90
C LEU A 72 -5.81 -37.25 23.07
N ARG A 73 -4.75 -38.00 22.71
CA ARG A 73 -3.67 -37.49 21.87
C ARG A 73 -4.15 -37.18 20.44
N LEU A 74 -4.93 -38.11 19.85
CA LEU A 74 -5.50 -37.91 18.52
C LEU A 74 -6.47 -36.72 18.51
N ALA A 75 -7.40 -36.69 19.47
CA ALA A 75 -8.38 -35.62 19.57
C ALA A 75 -7.74 -34.22 19.74
N MET A 76 -6.69 -34.11 20.58
CA MET A 76 -5.98 -32.83 20.73
C MET A 76 -5.20 -32.41 19.47
N SER A 77 -4.62 -33.37 18.75
CA SER A 77 -3.89 -33.06 17.51
C SER A 77 -4.82 -32.58 16.39
N GLU A 78 -6.00 -33.18 16.26
CA GLU A 78 -7.01 -32.73 15.29
C GLU A 78 -7.54 -31.34 15.64
N LEU A 79 -7.81 -31.08 16.92
CA LEU A 79 -8.22 -29.75 17.39
C LEU A 79 -7.14 -28.69 17.13
N ALA A 80 -5.85 -29.05 17.33
CA ALA A 80 -4.74 -28.16 17.04
C ALA A 80 -4.63 -27.82 15.54
N ILE A 81 -4.75 -28.83 14.67
CA ILE A 81 -4.75 -28.64 13.22
C ILE A 81 -5.96 -27.79 12.79
N ALA A 82 -7.15 -28.06 13.33
CA ALA A 82 -8.36 -27.28 13.05
C ALA A 82 -8.22 -25.81 13.47
N ALA A 83 -7.64 -25.54 14.64
CA ALA A 83 -7.38 -24.18 15.12
C ALA A 83 -6.39 -23.43 14.21
N ILE A 84 -5.34 -24.11 13.73
CA ILE A 84 -4.38 -23.55 12.77
C ILE A 84 -5.09 -23.22 11.44
N SER A 85 -5.90 -24.13 10.91
CA SER A 85 -6.66 -23.90 9.68
C SER A 85 -7.60 -22.71 9.82
N PHE A 86 -8.30 -22.58 10.96
CA PHE A 86 -9.15 -21.43 11.24
C PHE A 86 -8.36 -20.11 11.28
N LYS A 87 -7.18 -20.10 11.91
CA LYS A 87 -6.26 -18.94 11.94
C LYS A 87 -5.83 -18.54 10.53
N LEU A 88 -5.54 -19.50 9.66
CA LEU A 88 -5.17 -19.24 8.26
C LEU A 88 -6.32 -18.59 7.49
N ILE A 89 -7.55 -19.10 7.66
CA ILE A 89 -8.75 -18.49 7.05
C ILE A 89 -8.95 -17.05 7.56
N PHE A 90 -8.80 -16.83 8.87
CA PHE A 90 -8.90 -15.50 9.46
C PHE A 90 -7.82 -14.54 8.93
N LEU A 91 -6.58 -15.02 8.77
CA LEU A 91 -5.48 -14.23 8.22
C LEU A 91 -5.71 -13.91 6.74
N MET A 92 -6.20 -14.87 5.96
CA MET A 92 -6.55 -14.70 4.54
C MET A 92 -7.72 -13.73 4.35
N HIS A 93 -8.72 -13.77 5.25
CA HIS A 93 -9.81 -12.80 5.26
C HIS A 93 -9.31 -11.37 5.50
N ASN A 94 -8.38 -11.19 6.45
CA ASN A 94 -7.77 -9.89 6.70
C ASN A 94 -6.89 -9.41 5.54
N GLN A 95 -6.18 -10.32 4.86
CA GLN A 95 -5.33 -10.02 3.70
C GLN A 95 -6.15 -9.56 2.47
N SER A 96 -7.39 -10.04 2.33
CA SER A 96 -8.26 -9.77 1.17
C SER A 96 -8.52 -8.28 0.94
N ARG A 97 -8.68 -7.48 2.01
CA ARG A 97 -8.93 -6.04 1.92
C ARG A 97 -7.73 -5.26 1.37
N VAL A 98 -6.52 -5.62 1.80
CA VAL A 98 -5.27 -5.01 1.33
C VAL A 98 -5.02 -5.38 -0.13
N ASN A 99 -5.29 -6.63 -0.50
CA ASN A 99 -5.11 -7.09 -1.87
C ASN A 99 -6.07 -6.38 -2.85
N HIS A 100 -7.35 -6.21 -2.46
CA HIS A 100 -8.30 -5.43 -3.25
C HIS A 100 -7.86 -3.97 -3.41
N PHE A 101 -7.34 -3.36 -2.35
CA PHE A 101 -6.84 -1.99 -2.40
C PHE A 101 -5.60 -1.84 -3.31
N GLN A 102 -4.65 -2.77 -3.21
CA GLN A 102 -3.45 -2.81 -4.06
C GLN A 102 -3.82 -2.97 -5.54
N LEU A 103 -4.81 -3.81 -5.83
CA LEU A 103 -5.32 -4.01 -7.19
C LEU A 103 -6.02 -2.75 -7.72
N TRP A 104 -6.83 -2.08 -6.90
CA TRP A 104 -7.52 -0.86 -7.26
C TRP A 104 -6.54 0.29 -7.59
N ILE A 105 -5.46 0.44 -6.81
CA ILE A 105 -4.40 1.40 -7.10
C ILE A 105 -3.70 1.05 -8.42
N MET A 106 -3.34 -0.22 -8.64
CA MET A 106 -2.68 -0.65 -9.87
C MET A 106 -3.53 -0.31 -11.10
N THR A 107 -4.83 -0.63 -11.06
CA THR A 107 -5.76 -0.32 -12.15
C THR A 107 -5.87 1.20 -12.38
N SER A 108 -5.89 2.01 -11.32
CA SER A 108 -5.93 3.48 -11.46
C SER A 108 -4.67 4.04 -12.12
N ILE A 109 -3.49 3.49 -11.80
CA ILE A 109 -2.22 3.91 -12.39
C ILE A 109 -2.14 3.46 -13.84
N GLU A 110 -2.56 2.23 -14.13
CA GLU A 110 -2.58 1.68 -15.49
C GLU A 110 -3.46 2.54 -16.41
N TRP A 111 -4.67 2.90 -15.97
CA TRP A 111 -5.56 3.76 -16.74
C TRP A 111 -4.95 5.14 -17.00
N ARG A 112 -4.40 5.77 -15.95
CA ARG A 112 -3.78 7.10 -16.06
C ARG A 112 -2.52 7.10 -16.93
N LEU A 113 -1.74 6.03 -16.88
CA LEU A 113 -0.53 5.85 -17.69
C LEU A 113 -0.88 5.61 -19.16
N ASN A 114 -1.96 4.89 -19.44
CA ASN A 114 -2.49 4.71 -20.78
C ASN A 114 -3.03 6.01 -21.40
N GLU A 115 -3.67 6.86 -20.59
CA GLU A 115 -4.12 8.19 -21.01
C GLU A 115 -2.92 9.09 -21.38
N MET A 116 -1.90 9.15 -20.52
CA MET A 116 -0.65 9.88 -20.81
C MET A 116 0.05 9.38 -22.07
N MET A 117 0.11 8.05 -22.30
CA MET A 117 0.67 7.51 -23.55
C MET A 117 -0.13 7.94 -24.78
N THR A 118 -1.46 8.02 -24.66
CA THR A 118 -2.33 8.46 -25.75
C THR A 118 -2.10 9.94 -26.07
N GLU A 119 -2.03 10.79 -25.07
CA GLU A 119 -1.71 12.22 -25.22
C GLU A 119 -0.32 12.43 -25.84
N ILE A 120 0.70 11.72 -25.34
CA ILE A 120 2.06 11.77 -25.91
C ILE A 120 2.06 11.32 -27.38
N ARG A 121 1.29 10.28 -27.74
CA ARG A 121 1.17 9.82 -29.12
C ARG A 121 0.53 10.90 -30.00
N ASN A 122 -0.56 11.52 -29.56
CA ASN A 122 -1.24 12.58 -30.29
C ASN A 122 -0.35 13.81 -30.50
N ILE A 123 0.54 14.12 -29.55
CA ILE A 123 1.53 15.20 -29.69
C ILE A 123 2.66 14.79 -30.66
N LYS A 124 3.06 13.51 -30.68
CA LYS A 124 4.20 13.03 -31.49
C LYS A 124 3.85 12.75 -32.95
N THR A 125 2.59 12.44 -33.27
CA THR A 125 2.11 12.40 -34.66
C THR A 125 1.37 13.70 -34.99
N PRO A 126 2.04 14.73 -35.53
CA PRO A 126 1.31 15.76 -36.27
C PRO A 126 0.58 15.04 -37.41
N THR A 127 -0.73 15.23 -37.45
CA THR A 127 -1.63 14.74 -38.50
C THR A 127 -1.02 14.84 -39.89
N PRO A 128 -0.84 13.73 -40.65
CA PRO A 128 -0.56 13.80 -42.07
C PRO A 128 -1.88 14.10 -42.78
N THR A 129 -2.32 15.34 -42.71
CA THR A 129 -3.44 15.82 -43.51
C THR A 129 -3.18 17.27 -43.86
N GLU A 130 -2.18 17.50 -44.72
CA GLU A 130 -2.08 18.61 -45.69
C GLU A 130 -0.92 18.32 -46.65
N ALA A 131 -0.93 17.15 -47.31
CA ALA A 131 -0.04 16.88 -48.44
C ALA A 131 -0.76 16.01 -49.47
N GLY A 132 -1.40 16.68 -50.43
CA GLY A 132 -1.68 16.11 -51.75
C GLY A 132 -3.15 15.76 -52.04
N ASN A 133 -3.78 16.65 -52.82
CA ASN A 133 -4.94 16.47 -53.71
C ASN A 133 -6.29 16.03 -53.12
#